data_AF-A0A2U1T5J6-F1
#
_entry.id   AF-A0A2U1T5J6-F1
#
_cell.length_a   1.000
_cell.length_b   1.000
_cell.length_c   1.000
_cell.angle_alpha   90.00
_cell.angle_beta   90.00
_cell.angle_gamma   90.00
#
_symmetry.space_group_name_H-M   'P 1'
#
loop_
_entity.id
_entity.type
_entity.pdbx_description
1 polymer ?
#
loop_
_entity_poly.entity_id
_entity_poly.type
_entity_poly.pdbx_seq_one_letter_code
_entity_poly.pdbx_strand_id
1 'polypeptide(L)'
;MSEHAVVAVVDKSDDDTVCWHVQTDPEAPSLMSGAWIVADAAELTAHAFVVEQPDTVAEIAQLVAEEVAKVREAAKQAKKERPQITLPRFDAPPHPDPEEIAETFHGEQRARQAWAMAVALAEIVEYWHSFESSRKQRSYLAERFGSEIRPLPLPQKS
;
A
#
# COMPACT_ATOMS: atom_id res chain seq x y z
N MET A 1 -6.89 -7.07 16.82
CA MET A 1 -6.83 -5.88 15.95
C MET A 1 -5.87 -6.25 14.84
N SER A 2 -6.28 -6.15 13.58
CA SER A 2 -5.37 -6.41 12.45
C SER A 2 -4.35 -5.28 12.39
N GLU A 3 -3.07 -5.60 12.43
CA GLU A 3 -1.96 -4.66 12.55
C GLU A 3 -1.64 -4.00 11.20
N HIS A 4 -1.33 -2.70 11.21
CA HIS A 4 -0.81 -1.98 10.04
C HIS A 4 0.68 -2.30 9.87
N ALA A 5 0.99 -3.36 9.13
CA ALA A 5 2.36 -3.82 8.94
C ALA A 5 3.22 -2.77 8.22
N VAL A 6 4.44 -2.55 8.70
CA VAL A 6 5.46 -1.82 7.93
C VAL A 6 5.89 -2.67 6.74
N VAL A 7 6.02 -2.05 5.57
CA VAL A 7 6.57 -2.70 4.38
C VAL A 7 8.04 -2.32 4.26
N ALA A 8 8.93 -3.31 4.29
CA ALA A 8 10.35 -3.13 4.02
C ALA A 8 10.63 -3.49 2.55
N VAL A 9 10.96 -2.47 1.77
CA VAL A 9 11.38 -2.62 0.38
C VAL A 9 12.88 -2.87 0.37
N VAL A 10 13.30 -4.00 -0.19
CA VAL A 10 14.68 -4.47 -0.13
C VAL A 10 15.19 -4.66 -1.55
N ASP A 11 16.37 -4.12 -1.82
CA ASP A 11 17.15 -4.39 -3.03
C ASP A 11 18.52 -4.90 -2.59
N LYS A 12 18.82 -6.16 -2.91
CA LYS A 12 19.99 -6.88 -2.42
C LYS A 12 20.98 -7.11 -3.54
N SER A 13 22.21 -6.66 -3.32
CA SER A 13 23.39 -6.97 -4.12
C SER A 13 24.32 -7.92 -3.36
N ASP A 14 25.43 -8.32 -4.00
CA ASP A 14 26.47 -9.15 -3.36
C ASP A 14 27.22 -8.39 -2.26
N ASP A 15 27.35 -7.06 -2.38
CA ASP A 15 28.18 -6.22 -1.51
C ASP A 15 27.35 -5.43 -0.48
N ASP A 16 26.10 -5.11 -0.80
CA ASP A 16 25.21 -4.31 0.03
C ASP A 16 23.73 -4.65 -0.15
N THR A 17 22.92 -4.26 0.82
CA THR A 17 21.46 -4.33 0.81
C THR A 17 20.91 -2.94 1.05
N VAL A 18 20.13 -2.45 0.10
CA VAL A 18 19.35 -1.23 0.26
C VAL A 18 18.00 -1.59 0.85
N CYS A 19 17.60 -0.90 1.92
CA CYS A 19 16.30 -1.07 2.55
C CYS A 19 15.58 0.27 2.65
N TRP A 20 14.30 0.30 2.31
CA TRP A 20 13.38 1.40 2.56
C TRP A 20 12.19 0.93 3.38
N HIS A 21 11.76 1.73 4.35
CA HIS A 21 10.52 1.46 5.08
C HIS A 21 9.39 2.33 4.56
N VAL A 22 8.30 1.66 4.20
CA VAL A 22 7.01 2.27 3.86
C VAL A 22 6.01 1.96 4.99
N GLN A 23 5.53 3.01 5.64
CA GLN A 23 4.54 2.94 6.71
C GLN A 23 3.15 2.79 6.12
N THR A 24 2.37 1.83 6.64
CA THR A 24 0.98 1.60 6.19
C THR A 24 -0.08 2.05 7.22
N ASP A 25 0.36 2.50 8.39
CA ASP A 25 -0.49 3.10 9.41
C ASP A 25 -0.94 4.50 8.95
N PRO A 26 -2.25 4.79 8.89
CA PRO A 26 -2.75 6.13 8.54
C PRO A 26 -2.33 7.23 9.52
N GLU A 27 -1.93 6.88 10.75
CA GLU A 27 -1.45 7.83 11.75
C GLU A 27 0.08 8.00 11.73
N ALA A 28 0.79 7.30 10.82
CA ALA A 28 2.23 7.48 10.66
C ALA A 28 2.54 8.90 10.17
N PRO A 29 3.60 9.55 10.69
CA PRO A 29 3.94 10.94 10.34
C PRO A 29 4.43 11.11 8.89
N SER A 30 4.90 10.03 8.25
CA SER A 30 5.32 9.97 6.86
C SER A 30 5.17 8.55 6.34
N LEU A 31 4.73 8.40 5.08
CA LEU A 31 4.67 7.10 4.41
C LEU A 31 6.07 6.52 4.18
N MET A 32 7.05 7.36 3.84
CA MET A 32 8.44 6.92 3.67
C MET A 32 9.25 7.38 4.88
N SER A 33 9.66 6.45 5.73
CA SER A 33 10.18 6.75 7.07
C SER A 33 11.65 6.41 7.29
N GLY A 34 12.33 5.83 6.30
CA GLY A 34 13.77 5.55 6.39
C GLY A 34 14.34 4.84 5.17
N ALA A 35 15.64 5.07 4.96
CA ALA A 35 16.42 4.54 3.86
C ALA A 35 17.82 4.17 4.37
N TRP A 36 18.25 2.94 4.11
CA TRP A 36 19.53 2.42 4.58
C TRP A 36 20.25 1.68 3.46
N ILE A 37 21.58 1.71 3.50
CA ILE A 37 22.45 0.85 2.70
C ILE A 37 23.37 0.15 3.69
N VAL A 38 23.20 -1.16 3.84
CA VAL A 38 23.81 -1.97 4.91
C VAL A 38 24.31 -3.29 4.35
N ALA A 39 25.30 -3.91 5.00
CA ALA A 39 25.75 -5.25 4.60
C ALA A 39 24.70 -6.33 4.92
N ASP A 40 23.89 -6.12 5.96
CA ASP A 40 22.81 -7.01 6.39
C ASP A 40 21.60 -6.20 6.87
N ALA A 41 20.42 -6.52 6.35
CA ALA A 41 19.15 -5.87 6.66
C ALA A 41 18.24 -6.71 7.57
N ALA A 42 18.74 -7.78 8.19
CA ALA A 42 17.95 -8.67 9.05
C ALA A 42 17.18 -7.93 10.17
N GLU A 43 17.84 -7.01 10.88
CA GLU A 43 17.19 -6.21 11.92
C GLU A 43 16.14 -5.25 11.36
N LEU A 44 16.40 -4.67 10.18
CA LEU A 44 15.48 -3.75 9.52
C LEU A 44 14.22 -4.45 8.98
N THR A 45 14.29 -5.76 8.76
CA THR A 45 13.20 -6.55 8.13
C THR A 45 12.46 -7.46 9.11
N ALA A 46 12.97 -7.63 10.34
CA ALA A 46 12.50 -8.63 11.32
C ALA A 46 10.99 -8.62 11.60
N HIS A 47 10.35 -7.46 11.53
CA HIS A 47 8.91 -7.28 11.80
C HIS A 47 8.14 -6.69 10.61
N ALA A 48 8.76 -6.65 9.43
CA ALA A 48 8.19 -6.06 8.24
C ALA A 48 7.56 -7.11 7.30
N PHE A 49 6.67 -6.64 6.44
CA PHE A 49 6.37 -7.32 5.20
C PHE A 49 7.46 -6.96 4.18
N VAL A 50 8.21 -7.95 3.70
CA VAL A 50 9.37 -7.70 2.83
C VAL A 50 8.93 -7.72 1.37
N VAL A 51 9.34 -6.70 0.61
CA VAL A 51 9.14 -6.58 -0.83
C VAL A 51 10.51 -6.51 -1.49
N GLU A 52 10.86 -7.54 -2.24
CA GLU A 52 12.16 -7.63 -2.94
C GLU A 52 12.05 -7.42 -4.45
N GLN A 53 10.84 -7.52 -5.01
CA GLN A 53 10.61 -7.58 -6.45
C GLN A 53 9.44 -6.64 -6.85
N PRO A 54 9.53 -6.00 -8.04
CA PRO A 54 8.45 -5.19 -8.60
C PRO A 54 7.11 -5.93 -8.70
N ASP A 55 7.14 -7.24 -8.99
CA ASP A 55 5.93 -8.07 -9.08
C ASP A 55 5.12 -8.07 -7.78
N THR A 56 5.77 -8.01 -6.62
CA THR A 56 5.06 -7.92 -5.33
C THR A 56 4.37 -6.57 -5.15
N VAL A 57 4.94 -5.48 -5.70
CA VAL A 57 4.27 -4.16 -5.72
C VAL A 57 3.01 -4.23 -6.60
N ALA A 58 3.12 -4.84 -7.78
CA ALA A 58 1.98 -5.04 -8.67
C ALA A 58 0.89 -5.94 -8.03
N GLU A 59 1.29 -6.98 -7.31
CA GLU A 59 0.37 -7.85 -6.57
C GLU A 59 -0.38 -7.09 -5.48
N ILE A 60 0.31 -6.24 -4.69
CA ILE A 60 -0.33 -5.38 -3.69
C ILE A 60 -1.33 -4.41 -4.34
N ALA A 61 -0.96 -3.78 -5.46
CA ALA A 61 -1.88 -2.91 -6.21
C ALA A 61 -3.14 -3.67 -6.67
N GLN A 62 -2.96 -4.90 -7.15
CA GLN A 62 -4.05 -5.77 -7.57
C GLN A 62 -4.97 -6.14 -6.39
N LEU A 63 -4.41 -6.50 -5.23
CA LEU A 63 -5.18 -6.80 -4.02
C LEU A 63 -5.99 -5.58 -3.55
N VAL A 64 -5.41 -4.38 -3.60
CA VAL A 64 -6.14 -3.13 -3.34
C VAL A 64 -7.30 -2.96 -4.32
N ALA A 65 -7.06 -3.16 -5.62
CA ALA A 65 -8.11 -3.03 -6.64
C ALA A 65 -9.26 -4.02 -6.43
N GLU A 66 -8.98 -5.24 -6.00
CA GLU A 66 -9.98 -6.25 -5.66
C GLU A 66 -10.81 -5.84 -4.44
N GLU A 67 -10.19 -5.34 -3.38
CA GLU A 67 -10.90 -4.83 -2.21
C GLU A 67 -11.80 -3.63 -2.55
N VAL A 68 -11.30 -2.71 -3.38
CA VAL A 68 -12.09 -1.57 -3.89
C VAL A 68 -13.28 -2.06 -4.70
N ALA A 69 -13.11 -3.07 -5.55
CA ALA A 69 -14.20 -3.66 -6.33
C ALA A 69 -15.27 -4.27 -5.41
N LYS A 70 -14.88 -5.01 -4.36
CA LYS A 70 -15.82 -5.58 -3.37
C LYS A 70 -16.66 -4.50 -2.68
N VAL A 71 -16.03 -3.39 -2.28
CA VAL A 71 -16.74 -2.26 -1.65
C VAL A 71 -17.66 -1.54 -2.65
N ARG A 72 -17.21 -1.33 -3.89
CA ARG A 72 -18.03 -0.73 -4.96
C ARG A 72 -19.28 -1.57 -5.22
N GLU A 73 -19.15 -2.89 -5.29
CA GLU A 73 -20.30 -3.79 -5.45
C GLU A 73 -21.23 -3.73 -4.24
N ALA A 74 -20.70 -3.73 -3.02
CA ALA A 74 -21.54 -3.56 -1.82
C ALA A 74 -22.31 -2.23 -1.83
N ALA A 75 -21.69 -1.12 -2.27
CA ALA A 75 -22.36 0.16 -2.39
C ALA A 75 -23.49 0.12 -3.43
N LYS A 76 -23.25 -0.52 -4.59
CA LYS A 76 -24.28 -0.72 -5.62
C LYS A 76 -25.45 -1.56 -5.10
N GLN A 77 -25.21 -2.62 -4.33
CA GLN A 77 -26.27 -3.42 -3.73
C GLN A 77 -27.07 -2.61 -2.71
N ALA A 78 -26.39 -1.86 -1.83
CA ALA A 78 -27.06 -0.98 -0.86
C ALA A 78 -27.95 0.07 -1.56
N LYS A 79 -27.52 0.62 -2.70
CA LYS A 79 -28.33 1.53 -3.53
C LYS A 79 -29.57 0.86 -4.12
N LYS A 80 -29.49 -0.41 -4.51
CA LYS A 80 -30.65 -1.17 -5.02
C LYS A 80 -31.68 -1.43 -3.92
N GLU A 81 -31.21 -1.80 -2.72
CA GLU A 81 -32.07 -2.04 -1.56
C GLU A 81 -32.67 -0.74 -0.99
N ARG A 82 -31.90 0.34 -1.04
CA ARG A 82 -32.26 1.67 -0.50
C ARG A 82 -31.97 2.76 -1.54
N PRO A 83 -32.91 3.03 -2.46
CA PRO A 83 -32.72 3.98 -3.57
C PRO A 83 -32.33 5.41 -3.17
N GLN A 84 -32.57 5.82 -1.92
CA GLN A 84 -32.20 7.13 -1.39
C GLN A 84 -30.72 7.27 -1.04
N ILE A 85 -29.95 6.19 -0.97
CA ILE A 85 -28.52 6.24 -0.64
C ILE A 85 -27.74 6.97 -1.74
N THR A 86 -26.79 7.82 -1.36
CA THR A 86 -25.81 8.38 -2.31
C THR A 86 -24.61 7.44 -2.41
N LEU A 87 -24.25 7.06 -3.64
CA LEU A 87 -23.04 6.29 -3.91
C LEU A 87 -21.81 7.20 -3.75
N PRO A 88 -20.79 6.81 -2.98
CA PRO A 88 -19.52 7.51 -2.97
C PRO A 88 -18.87 7.42 -4.35
N ARG A 89 -18.21 8.50 -4.75
CA ARG A 89 -17.26 8.46 -5.86
C ARG A 89 -15.92 8.01 -5.29
N PHE A 90 -15.46 6.84 -5.73
CA PHE A 90 -14.12 6.35 -5.41
C PHE A 90 -13.26 6.49 -6.65
N ASP A 91 -12.09 7.09 -6.52
CA ASP A 91 -11.11 7.16 -7.60
C ASP A 91 -10.62 5.75 -7.99
N ALA A 92 -10.07 5.63 -9.20
CA ALA A 92 -9.48 4.38 -9.65
C ALA A 92 -8.22 4.07 -8.80
N PRO A 93 -8.01 2.81 -8.39
CA PRO A 93 -6.75 2.40 -7.79
C PRO A 93 -5.58 2.72 -8.72
N PRO A 94 -4.44 3.20 -8.19
CA PRO A 94 -3.25 3.44 -8.99
C PRO A 94 -2.59 2.11 -9.37
N HIS A 95 -1.88 2.12 -10.50
CA HIS A 95 -1.01 1.04 -10.95
C HIS A 95 0.37 1.65 -11.25
N PRO A 96 1.11 2.07 -10.21
CA PRO A 96 2.40 2.70 -10.41
C PRO A 96 3.39 1.71 -11.02
N ASP A 97 4.20 2.18 -11.96
CA ASP A 97 5.26 1.42 -12.59
C ASP A 97 6.62 1.79 -11.97
N PRO A 98 7.26 0.90 -11.19
CA PRO A 98 8.57 1.17 -10.62
C PRO A 98 9.64 1.50 -11.66
N GLU A 99 9.55 0.98 -12.90
CA GLU A 99 10.53 1.27 -13.95
C GLU A 99 10.42 2.73 -14.42
N GLU A 100 9.20 3.20 -14.70
CA GLU A 100 8.95 4.61 -15.06
C GLU A 100 9.32 5.54 -13.91
N ILE A 101 8.97 5.19 -12.67
CA ILE A 101 9.31 5.99 -11.49
C ILE A 101 10.83 6.11 -11.35
N ALA A 102 11.57 5.03 -11.57
CA ALA A 102 13.02 5.03 -11.48
C ALA A 102 13.69 6.03 -12.43
N GLU A 103 13.07 6.39 -13.55
CA GLU A 103 13.59 7.42 -14.47
C GLU A 103 13.72 8.80 -13.83
N THR A 104 12.90 9.08 -12.83
CA THR A 104 12.90 10.35 -12.07
C THR A 104 13.89 10.35 -10.90
N PHE A 105 14.58 9.23 -10.66
CA PHE A 105 15.46 9.08 -9.51
C PHE A 105 16.71 9.97 -9.62
N HIS A 106 16.98 10.67 -8.52
CA HIS A 106 18.21 11.43 -8.32
C HIS A 106 18.81 11.06 -6.96
N GLY A 107 19.97 10.39 -6.98
CA GLY A 107 20.61 9.94 -5.75
C GLY A 107 21.71 8.93 -6.00
N GLU A 108 22.04 8.16 -4.96
CA GLU A 108 22.98 7.05 -5.04
C GLU A 108 22.41 5.92 -5.91
N GLN A 109 23.10 5.57 -7.00
CA GLN A 109 22.54 4.71 -8.06
C GLN A 109 22.11 3.33 -7.54
N ARG A 110 22.83 2.76 -6.57
CA ARG A 110 22.46 1.46 -5.97
C ARG A 110 21.15 1.50 -5.20
N ALA A 111 20.66 2.68 -4.82
CA ALA A 111 19.36 2.83 -4.16
C ALA A 111 18.19 3.04 -5.11
N ARG A 112 18.44 3.16 -6.43
CA ARG A 112 17.44 3.52 -7.44
C ARG A 112 16.23 2.59 -7.43
N GLN A 113 16.44 1.28 -7.42
CA GLN A 113 15.36 0.31 -7.52
C GLN A 113 14.55 0.20 -6.23
N ALA A 114 15.21 0.09 -5.07
CA ALA A 114 14.52 0.14 -3.78
C ALA A 114 13.71 1.43 -3.60
N TRP A 115 14.27 2.57 -3.99
CA TRP A 115 13.57 3.85 -3.94
C TRP A 115 12.32 3.85 -4.84
N ALA A 116 12.44 3.41 -6.09
CA ALA A 116 11.33 3.44 -7.03
C ALA A 116 10.18 2.52 -6.60
N MET A 117 10.50 1.32 -6.10
CA MET A 117 9.50 0.42 -5.51
C MET A 117 8.86 1.02 -4.25
N ALA A 118 9.64 1.71 -3.39
CA ALA A 118 9.10 2.37 -2.21
C ALA A 118 8.17 3.54 -2.54
N VAL A 119 8.47 4.33 -3.58
CA VAL A 119 7.59 5.38 -4.09
C VAL A 119 6.30 4.78 -4.65
N ALA A 120 6.40 3.75 -5.49
CA ALA A 120 5.23 3.04 -6.01
C ALA A 120 4.32 2.51 -4.88
N LEU A 121 4.90 1.92 -3.85
CA LEU A 121 4.15 1.47 -2.67
C LEU A 121 3.54 2.63 -1.88
N ALA A 122 4.24 3.75 -1.73
CA ALA A 122 3.70 4.93 -1.05
C ALA A 122 2.45 5.47 -1.77
N GLU A 123 2.45 5.52 -3.10
CA GLU A 123 1.28 5.92 -3.90
C GLU A 123 0.08 4.97 -3.68
N ILE A 124 0.32 3.66 -3.62
CA ILE A 124 -0.72 2.67 -3.33
C ILE A 124 -1.29 2.86 -1.91
N VAL A 125 -0.42 3.09 -0.92
CA VAL A 125 -0.83 3.32 0.47
C VAL A 125 -1.64 4.60 0.62
N GLU A 126 -1.19 5.70 0.01
CA GLU A 126 -1.91 6.98 0.05
C GLU A 126 -3.32 6.85 -0.55
N TYR A 127 -3.43 6.16 -1.68
CA TYR A 127 -4.72 5.83 -2.27
C TYR A 127 -5.58 5.01 -1.30
N TRP A 128 -5.03 3.95 -0.71
CA TRP A 128 -5.75 3.08 0.22
C TRP A 128 -6.29 3.85 1.43
N HIS A 129 -5.49 4.73 2.04
CA HIS A 129 -5.91 5.57 3.15
C HIS A 129 -7.06 6.49 2.76
N SER A 130 -6.96 7.16 1.60
CA SER A 130 -8.00 8.05 1.08
C SER A 130 -9.32 7.31 0.80
N PHE A 131 -9.19 6.12 0.21
CA PHE A 131 -10.31 5.22 -0.06
C PHE A 131 -11.01 4.76 1.23
N GLU A 132 -10.26 4.24 2.20
CA GLU A 132 -10.80 3.75 3.48
C GLU A 132 -11.39 4.89 4.32
N SER A 133 -10.78 6.07 4.31
CA SER A 133 -11.32 7.28 4.94
C SER A 133 -12.70 7.65 4.36
N SER A 134 -12.85 7.58 3.04
CA SER A 134 -14.13 7.82 2.37
C SER A 134 -15.15 6.70 2.65
N ARG A 135 -14.70 5.44 2.68
CA ARG A 135 -15.54 4.26 2.97
C ARG A 135 -16.14 4.33 4.37
N LYS A 136 -15.32 4.57 5.40
CA LYS A 136 -15.77 4.53 6.80
C LYS A 136 -16.78 5.62 7.16
N GLN A 137 -16.78 6.75 6.43
CA GLN A 137 -17.76 7.82 6.60
C GLN A 137 -19.17 7.45 6.11
N ARG A 138 -19.34 6.34 5.38
CA ARG A 138 -20.66 5.88 4.90
C ARG A 138 -21.18 4.79 5.84
N SER A 139 -22.21 5.11 6.63
CA SER A 139 -22.75 4.18 7.64
C SER A 139 -23.06 2.79 7.10
N TYR A 140 -23.70 2.70 5.93
CA TYR A 140 -24.03 1.41 5.30
C TYR A 140 -22.80 0.60 4.83
N LEU A 141 -21.65 1.23 4.61
CA LEU A 141 -20.38 0.53 4.35
C LEU A 141 -19.63 0.25 5.64
N ALA A 142 -19.68 1.15 6.62
CA ALA A 142 -19.08 0.96 7.93
C ALA A 142 -19.72 -0.22 8.69
N GLU A 143 -21.04 -0.37 8.61
CA GLU A 143 -21.77 -1.54 9.16
C GLU A 143 -21.27 -2.87 8.58
N ARG A 144 -20.87 -2.88 7.30
CA ARG A 144 -20.44 -4.10 6.60
C ARG A 144 -18.94 -4.38 6.71
N PHE A 145 -18.11 -3.33 6.62
CA PHE A 145 -16.65 -3.45 6.51
C PHE A 145 -15.90 -2.93 7.73
N GLY A 146 -16.61 -2.45 8.77
CA GLY A 146 -16.04 -1.87 9.97
C GLY A 146 -15.93 -0.33 9.91
N SER A 147 -15.87 0.31 11.08
CA SER A 147 -15.76 1.76 11.24
C SER A 147 -14.33 2.30 11.15
N GLU A 148 -13.32 1.44 11.22
CA GLU A 148 -11.92 1.82 11.22
C GLU A 148 -11.31 1.77 9.82
N ILE A 149 -10.16 2.44 9.64
CA ILE A 149 -9.33 2.24 8.45
C ILE A 149 -8.77 0.82 8.52
N ARG A 150 -9.00 0.02 7.48
CA ARG A 150 -8.47 -1.35 7.43
C ARG A 150 -6.99 -1.32 7.03
N PRO A 151 -6.18 -2.31 7.47
CA PRO A 151 -4.81 -2.46 6.99
C PRO A 151 -4.74 -2.60 5.47
N LEU A 152 -3.60 -2.22 4.90
CA LEU A 152 -3.30 -2.45 3.49
C LEU A 152 -3.40 -3.97 3.21
N PRO A 153 -4.12 -4.40 2.16
CA PRO A 153 -4.15 -5.81 1.80
C PRO A 153 -2.77 -6.23 1.27
N LEU A 154 -2.17 -7.21 1.93
CA LEU A 154 -0.84 -7.75 1.59
C LEU A 154 -0.97 -9.22 1.15
N PRO A 155 -0.11 -9.70 0.23
CA PRO A 155 -0.01 -11.11 -0.11
C PRO A 155 0.21 -11.98 1.13
N GLN A 156 -0.32 -13.22 1.11
CA GLN A 156 -0.02 -14.15 2.19
C GLN A 156 1.45 -14.56 2.12
N LYS A 157 2.18 -14.44 3.23
CA LYS A 157 3.52 -15.03 3.35
C LYS A 157 3.37 -16.55 3.17
N SER A 158 4.01 -17.11 2.15
CA SER A 158 4.12 -18.56 1.95
C SER A 158 5.03 -19.19 3.01
#